data_AF-A0A847Z4A6-F1
#
_entry.id   AF-A0A847Z4A6-F1
#
_cell.length_a   1.000
_cell.length_b   1.000
_cell.length_c   1.000
_cell.angle_alpha   90.00
_cell.angle_beta   90.00
_cell.angle_gamma   90.00
#
_symmetry.space_group_name_H-M   'P 1'
#
loop_
_entity.id
_entity.type
_entity.pdbx_description
1 polymer ?
#
loop_
_entity_poly.entity_id
_entity_poly.type
_entity_poly.pdbx_seq_one_letter_code
_entity_poly.pdbx_strand_id
1 'polypeptide(L)'
;MKLIKYVKERFAGLINSVARYPVTAAFLVGMAIVLAMAIHTEKDYSKLMLTFAFGAILNAEIQAEFERFLSKSSARFIAMACGVLLTGVYYLIIRPASEVTVEIGIKTAVVLSALFIAFVLVPAVKSKIKFEDSFMAVFKAFFLTIFYAGIIMGGL
;
A
#
# COMPACT_ATOMS: atom_id res chain seq x y z
N MET A 1 -23.44 -24.74 2.94
CA MET A 1 -23.45 -23.60 1.99
C MET A 1 -23.79 -22.24 2.61
N LYS A 2 -24.51 -22.14 3.75
CA LYS A 2 -24.81 -20.85 4.43
C LYS A 2 -23.57 -20.17 5.05
N LEU A 3 -22.69 -20.94 5.68
CA LEU A 3 -21.42 -20.44 6.26
C LEU A 3 -20.50 -19.77 5.22
N ILE A 4 -20.38 -20.35 4.03
CA ILE A 4 -19.56 -19.78 2.94
C ILE A 4 -20.14 -18.44 2.46
N LYS A 5 -21.47 -18.34 2.29
CA LYS A 5 -22.12 -17.06 1.95
C LYS A 5 -21.93 -16.02 3.05
N TYR A 6 -22.09 -16.41 4.30
CA TYR A 6 -21.94 -15.53 5.46
C TYR A 6 -20.52 -14.98 5.61
N VAL A 7 -19.51 -15.84 5.48
CA VAL A 7 -18.09 -15.42 5.48
C VAL A 7 -17.81 -14.54 4.27
N LYS A 8 -18.29 -14.92 3.08
CA LYS A 8 -18.09 -14.14 1.86
C LYS A 8 -18.69 -12.73 1.96
N GLU A 9 -19.86 -12.57 2.57
CA GLU A 9 -20.52 -11.27 2.76
C GLU A 9 -19.74 -10.39 3.75
N ARG A 10 -19.26 -10.96 4.87
CA ARG A 10 -18.43 -10.22 5.83
C ARG A 10 -17.06 -9.82 5.28
N PHE A 11 -16.45 -10.67 4.48
CA PHE A 11 -15.16 -10.40 3.85
C PHE A 11 -15.26 -9.79 2.45
N ALA A 12 -16.47 -9.48 1.97
CA ALA A 12 -16.67 -8.94 0.62
C ALA A 12 -15.87 -7.65 0.41
N GLY A 13 -15.84 -6.77 1.42
CA GLY A 13 -15.03 -5.54 1.38
C GLY A 13 -13.54 -5.82 1.22
N LEU A 14 -13.00 -6.79 1.99
CA LEU A 14 -11.59 -7.18 1.90
C LEU A 14 -11.29 -7.83 0.54
N ILE A 15 -12.12 -8.79 0.11
CA ILE A 15 -11.96 -9.50 -1.15
C ILE A 15 -11.98 -8.51 -2.32
N ASN A 16 -12.91 -7.55 -2.32
CA ASN A 16 -12.96 -6.51 -3.34
C ASN A 16 -11.73 -5.61 -3.32
N SER A 17 -11.23 -5.23 -2.13
CA SER A 17 -10.02 -4.43 -2.00
C SER A 17 -8.78 -5.17 -2.53
N VAL A 18 -8.63 -6.46 -2.20
CA VAL A 18 -7.53 -7.31 -2.69
C VAL A 18 -7.63 -7.53 -4.20
N ALA A 19 -8.83 -7.77 -4.73
CA ALA A 19 -9.05 -7.94 -6.17
C ALA A 19 -8.78 -6.64 -6.96
N ARG A 20 -9.02 -5.47 -6.34
CA ARG A 20 -8.73 -4.16 -6.91
C ARG A 20 -7.22 -3.86 -6.88
N TYR A 21 -6.56 -4.09 -5.75
CA TYR A 21 -5.14 -3.80 -5.51
C TYR A 21 -4.30 -5.06 -5.22
N PRO A 22 -4.15 -6.00 -6.18
CA PRO A 22 -3.52 -7.30 -5.92
C PRO A 22 -2.03 -7.19 -5.58
N VAL A 23 -1.29 -6.28 -6.24
CA VAL A 23 0.14 -6.10 -5.99
C VAL A 23 0.39 -5.45 -4.63
N THR A 24 -0.38 -4.42 -4.27
CA THR A 24 -0.35 -3.83 -2.93
C THR A 24 -0.63 -4.86 -1.86
N ALA A 25 -1.66 -5.70 -2.04
CA ALA A 25 -1.99 -6.77 -1.10
C ALA A 25 -0.83 -7.76 -0.97
N ALA A 26 -0.19 -8.14 -2.07
CA ALA A 26 0.99 -9.02 -2.05
C ALA A 26 2.16 -8.39 -1.26
N PHE A 27 2.43 -7.09 -1.43
CA PHE A 27 3.46 -6.40 -0.64
C PHE A 27 3.12 -6.33 0.85
N LEU A 28 1.86 -6.10 1.22
CA LEU A 28 1.41 -6.10 2.62
C LEU A 28 1.51 -7.48 3.27
N VAL A 29 1.12 -8.54 2.54
CA VAL A 29 1.31 -9.93 3.00
C VAL A 29 2.80 -10.24 3.15
N GLY A 30 3.62 -9.84 2.19
CA GLY A 30 5.08 -9.98 2.26
C GLY A 30 5.66 -9.28 3.50
N MET A 31 5.22 -8.05 3.79
CA MET A 31 5.60 -7.33 5.00
C MET A 31 5.22 -8.10 6.27
N ALA A 32 3.99 -8.63 6.35
CA ALA A 32 3.53 -9.39 7.50
C ALA A 32 4.39 -10.65 7.72
N ILE A 33 4.77 -11.35 6.65
CA ILE A 33 5.67 -12.50 6.71
C ILE A 33 7.06 -12.08 7.21
N VAL A 34 7.61 -10.99 6.69
CA VAL A 34 8.92 -10.46 7.14
C VAL A 34 8.86 -10.03 8.60
N LEU A 35 7.77 -9.43 9.05
CA LEU A 35 7.55 -9.08 10.46
C LEU A 35 7.52 -10.31 11.35
N ALA A 36 6.80 -11.36 10.96
CA ALA A 36 6.78 -12.62 11.70
C ALA A 36 8.18 -13.26 11.77
N MET A 37 8.95 -13.23 10.67
CA MET A 37 10.33 -13.73 10.65
C MET A 37 11.26 -12.89 11.52
N ALA A 38 11.12 -11.57 11.52
CA ALA A 38 11.91 -10.66 12.35
C ALA A 38 11.69 -10.95 13.84
N ILE A 39 10.43 -11.14 14.25
CA ILE A 39 10.07 -11.50 15.63
C ILE A 39 10.63 -12.89 15.99
N HIS A 40 10.52 -13.87 15.09
CA HIS A 40 10.96 -15.25 15.39
C HIS A 40 12.48 -15.42 15.45
N THR A 41 13.22 -14.74 14.57
CA THR A 41 14.66 -14.95 14.40
C THR A 41 15.53 -13.89 15.09
N GLU A 42 14.92 -12.84 15.63
CA GLU A 42 15.58 -11.66 16.21
C GLU A 42 16.61 -10.99 15.25
N LYS A 43 16.46 -11.22 13.94
CA LYS A 43 17.30 -10.62 12.89
C LYS A 43 16.69 -9.33 12.38
N ASP A 44 17.57 -8.40 12.02
CA ASP A 44 17.15 -7.14 11.41
C ASP A 44 16.72 -7.34 9.95
N TYR A 45 15.41 -7.18 9.69
CA TYR A 45 14.83 -7.14 8.35
C TYR A 45 14.24 -5.76 8.01
N SER A 46 14.64 -4.70 8.72
CA SER A 46 14.12 -3.33 8.55
C SER A 46 14.17 -2.85 7.09
N LYS A 47 15.22 -3.21 6.34
CA LYS A 47 15.34 -2.88 4.90
C LYS A 47 14.23 -3.52 4.06
N LEU A 48 13.94 -4.79 4.31
CA LEU A 48 12.86 -5.49 3.61
C LEU A 48 11.50 -4.93 4.03
N MET A 49 11.27 -4.71 5.33
CA MET A 49 10.04 -4.08 5.82
C MET A 49 9.78 -2.73 5.14
N LEU A 50 10.80 -1.87 5.07
CA LEU A 50 10.70 -0.56 4.43
C LEU A 50 10.44 -0.69 2.93
N THR A 51 11.04 -1.67 2.26
CA THR A 51 10.79 -1.96 0.84
C THR A 51 9.36 -2.42 0.60
N PHE A 52 8.85 -3.34 1.42
CA PHE A 52 7.46 -3.81 1.31
C PHE A 52 6.47 -2.67 1.61
N ALA A 53 6.78 -1.78 2.55
CA ALA A 53 5.96 -0.59 2.87
C ALA A 53 5.90 0.37 1.70
N PHE A 54 7.07 0.70 1.14
CA PHE A 54 7.20 1.54 -0.04
C PHE A 54 6.44 0.95 -1.23
N GLY A 55 6.65 -0.35 -1.50
CA GLY A 55 6.00 -1.05 -2.59
C GLY A 55 4.48 -1.08 -2.47
N ALA A 56 3.95 -1.28 -1.26
CA ALA A 56 2.51 -1.28 -1.02
C ALA A 56 1.87 0.08 -1.41
N ILE A 57 2.46 1.19 -0.96
CA ILE A 57 1.93 2.53 -1.21
C ILE A 57 2.12 2.93 -2.68
N LEU A 58 3.31 2.70 -3.25
CA LEU A 58 3.58 2.99 -4.66
C LEU A 58 2.63 2.25 -5.60
N ASN A 59 2.42 0.95 -5.38
CA ASN A 59 1.54 0.16 -6.25
C ASN A 59 0.06 0.50 -6.04
N ALA A 60 -0.33 1.01 -4.86
CA ALA A 60 -1.68 1.51 -4.64
C ALA A 60 -1.93 2.80 -5.45
N GLU A 61 -0.93 3.69 -5.48
CA GLU A 61 -0.94 4.93 -6.24
C GLU A 61 -0.99 4.67 -7.75
N ILE A 62 -0.08 3.85 -8.28
CA ILE A 62 -0.05 3.47 -9.70
C ILE A 62 -1.37 2.81 -10.13
N GLN A 63 -1.95 1.94 -9.30
CA GLN A 63 -3.22 1.30 -9.62
C GLN A 63 -4.38 2.30 -9.61
N ALA A 64 -4.38 3.29 -8.72
CA ALA A 64 -5.37 4.35 -8.69
C ALA A 64 -5.28 5.26 -9.93
N GLU A 65 -4.07 5.65 -10.33
CA GLU A 65 -3.85 6.40 -11.57
C GLU A 65 -4.30 5.60 -12.80
N PHE A 66 -3.93 4.31 -12.85
CA PHE A 66 -4.30 3.42 -13.94
C PHE A 66 -5.83 3.35 -14.09
N GLU A 67 -6.57 3.08 -13.02
CA GLU A 67 -8.04 2.98 -13.06
C GLU A 67 -8.70 4.29 -13.48
N ARG A 68 -8.05 5.42 -13.21
CA ARG A 68 -8.58 6.75 -13.53
C ARG A 68 -8.33 7.17 -14.98
N PHE A 69 -7.12 6.93 -15.49
CA PHE A 69 -6.68 7.49 -16.77
C PHE A 69 -6.61 6.46 -17.90
N LEU A 70 -6.55 5.16 -17.59
CA LEU A 70 -6.41 4.10 -18.57
C LEU A 70 -7.55 3.07 -18.45
N SER A 71 -8.10 2.66 -19.59
CA SER A 71 -9.20 1.68 -19.64
C SER A 71 -8.78 0.30 -20.18
N LYS A 72 -7.55 0.17 -20.70
CA LYS A 72 -7.08 -1.07 -21.35
C LYS A 72 -6.54 -2.06 -20.32
N SER A 73 -7.09 -3.28 -20.31
CA SER A 73 -6.66 -4.34 -19.40
C SER A 73 -5.16 -4.70 -19.53
N SER A 74 -4.59 -4.64 -20.74
CA SER A 74 -3.15 -4.86 -20.94
C SER A 74 -2.28 -3.82 -20.24
N ALA A 75 -2.73 -2.56 -20.21
CA ALA A 75 -2.02 -1.50 -19.51
C ALA A 75 -2.06 -1.67 -17.98
N ARG A 76 -3.03 -2.42 -17.44
CA ARG A 76 -3.07 -2.79 -16.01
C ARG A 76 -1.88 -3.64 -15.63
N PHE A 77 -1.59 -4.67 -16.43
CA PHE A 77 -0.45 -5.56 -16.19
C PHE A 77 0.89 -4.84 -16.35
N ILE A 78 0.98 -3.91 -17.31
CA ILE A 78 2.18 -3.07 -17.49
C ILE A 78 2.38 -2.15 -16.29
N ALA A 79 1.32 -1.49 -15.81
CA ALA A 79 1.37 -0.63 -14.63
C ALA A 79 1.82 -1.41 -13.37
N MET A 80 1.24 -2.60 -13.17
CA MET A 80 1.64 -3.51 -12.09
C MET A 80 3.11 -3.93 -12.20
N ALA A 81 3.57 -4.33 -13.39
CA ALA A 81 4.95 -4.70 -13.62
C ALA A 81 5.90 -3.53 -13.36
N CYS A 82 5.54 -2.33 -13.80
CA CYS A 82 6.30 -1.10 -13.55
C CYS A 82 6.41 -0.81 -12.04
N GLY A 83 5.31 -0.91 -11.29
CA GLY A 83 5.32 -0.68 -9.85
C GLY A 83 6.15 -1.71 -9.08
N VAL A 84 6.15 -2.97 -9.48
CA VAL A 84 7.05 -4.00 -8.91
C VAL A 84 8.51 -3.70 -9.24
N LEU A 85 8.82 -3.33 -10.49
CA LEU A 85 10.17 -2.96 -10.90
C LEU A 85 10.69 -1.74 -10.13
N LEU A 86 9.89 -0.68 -10.00
CA LEU A 86 10.24 0.51 -9.24
C LEU A 86 10.47 0.20 -7.75
N THR A 87 9.68 -0.71 -7.18
CA THR A 87 9.91 -1.19 -5.81
C THR A 87 11.23 -1.96 -5.70
N GLY A 88 11.55 -2.79 -6.71
CA GLY A 88 12.84 -3.48 -6.79
C GLY A 88 14.03 -2.52 -6.91
N VAL A 89 13.89 -1.45 -7.71
CA VAL A 89 14.88 -0.38 -7.81
C VAL A 89 15.09 0.29 -6.46
N TYR A 90 14.00 0.59 -5.73
CA TYR A 90 14.10 1.14 -4.38
C TYR A 90 14.86 0.21 -3.43
N TYR A 91 14.61 -1.10 -3.47
CA TYR A 91 15.39 -2.07 -2.68
C TYR A 91 16.88 -2.03 -3.02
N LEU A 92 17.23 -1.97 -4.32
CA LEU A 92 18.63 -1.91 -4.76
C LEU A 92 19.34 -0.64 -4.26
N ILE A 93 18.62 0.48 -4.14
CA ILE A 93 19.15 1.74 -3.61
C ILE A 93 19.49 1.62 -2.12
N ILE A 94 18.64 0.96 -1.32
CA ILE A 94 18.85 0.84 0.14
C ILE A 94 19.70 -0.36 0.54
N ARG A 95 19.80 -1.39 -0.30
CA ARG A 95 20.56 -2.62 -0.05
C ARG A 95 22.03 -2.40 0.36
N PRO A 96 22.81 -1.50 -0.26
CA PRO A 96 24.23 -1.33 0.08
C PRO A 96 24.45 -0.67 1.45
N ALA A 97 23.43 -0.03 2.03
CA ALA A 97 23.55 0.53 3.37
C ALA A 97 23.67 -0.62 4.39
N SER A 98 24.59 -0.49 5.36
CA SER A 98 24.75 -1.45 6.45
C SER A 98 23.47 -1.57 7.28
N GLU A 99 22.86 -0.42 7.59
CA GLU A 99 21.66 -0.26 8.41
C GLU A 99 20.71 0.79 7.82
N VAL A 100 19.46 0.80 8.28
CA VAL A 100 18.49 1.84 7.90
C VAL A 100 18.82 3.12 8.70
N THR A 101 19.58 4.02 8.07
CA THR A 101 19.94 5.30 8.67
C THR A 101 18.76 6.27 8.69
N VAL A 102 18.83 7.28 9.55
CA VAL A 102 17.84 8.37 9.61
C VAL A 102 17.68 9.07 8.25
N GLU A 103 18.77 9.20 7.49
CA GLU A 103 18.74 9.79 6.15
C GLU A 103 17.86 8.98 5.18
N ILE A 104 17.99 7.65 5.18
CA ILE A 104 17.14 6.75 4.38
C ILE A 104 15.68 6.88 4.84
N GLY A 105 15.44 6.92 6.15
CA GLY A 105 14.11 7.13 6.71
C GLY A 105 13.46 8.43 6.22
N ILE A 106 14.16 9.55 6.31
CA ILE A 106 13.66 10.87 5.87
C ILE A 106 13.38 10.87 4.36
N LYS A 107 14.32 10.41 3.52
CA LYS A 107 14.12 10.37 2.07
C LYS A 107 12.89 9.53 1.70
N THR A 108 12.72 8.39 2.36
CA THR A 108 11.56 7.51 2.14
C THR A 108 10.26 8.19 2.58
N ALA A 109 10.25 8.82 3.76
CA ALA A 109 9.08 9.53 4.26
C ALA A 109 8.63 10.68 3.33
N VAL A 110 9.58 11.41 2.75
CA VAL A 110 9.29 12.46 1.75
C VAL A 110 8.63 11.87 0.50
N VAL A 111 9.18 10.77 -0.03
CA VAL A 111 8.59 10.13 -1.23
C VAL A 111 7.21 9.54 -0.92
N LEU A 112 7.03 8.89 0.23
CA LEU A 112 5.73 8.35 0.64
C LEU A 112 4.69 9.46 0.81
N SER A 113 5.10 10.62 1.33
CA SER A 113 4.22 11.79 1.46
C SER A 113 3.83 12.35 0.09
N ALA A 114 4.77 12.41 -0.86
CA ALA A 114 4.48 12.81 -2.23
C ALA A 114 3.52 11.84 -2.93
N LEU A 115 3.73 10.52 -2.78
CA LEU A 115 2.83 9.48 -3.30
C LEU A 115 1.44 9.57 -2.67
N PHE A 116 1.35 9.85 -1.37
CA PHE A 116 0.07 10.04 -0.70
C PHE A 116 -0.69 11.26 -1.25
N ILE A 117 -0.01 12.38 -1.45
CA ILE A 117 -0.62 13.58 -2.05
C ILE A 117 -1.07 13.28 -3.49
N ALA A 118 -0.24 12.58 -4.28
CA ALA A 118 -0.59 12.15 -5.63
C ALA A 118 -1.85 11.28 -5.62
N PHE A 119 -1.91 10.27 -4.76
CA PHE A 119 -3.07 9.38 -4.59
C PHE A 119 -4.35 10.16 -4.27
N VAL A 120 -4.29 11.15 -3.38
CA VAL A 120 -5.45 12.00 -3.04
C VAL A 120 -5.87 12.89 -4.22
N LEU A 121 -4.94 13.31 -5.06
CA LEU A 121 -5.22 14.13 -6.24
C LEU A 121 -5.88 13.33 -7.36
N VAL A 122 -5.59 12.03 -7.51
CA VAL A 122 -6.10 11.19 -8.62
C VAL A 122 -7.62 11.36 -8.87
N PRO A 123 -8.51 11.29 -7.86
CA PRO A 123 -9.95 11.46 -8.07
C PRO A 123 -10.37 12.89 -8.42
N ALA A 124 -9.59 13.89 -7.99
CA ALA A 124 -9.88 15.31 -8.23
C ALA A 124 -9.42 15.77 -9.62
N VAL A 125 -8.43 15.10 -10.22
CA VAL A 125 -7.95 15.42 -11.56
C VAL A 125 -9.01 15.09 -12.62
N LYS A 126 -9.29 16.08 -13.49
CA LYS A 126 -10.25 15.99 -14.61
C LYS A 126 -11.62 15.48 -14.17
N SER A 127 -12.12 15.92 -13.02
CA SER A 127 -13.39 15.46 -12.44
C SER A 127 -14.19 16.61 -11.83
N LYS A 128 -15.46 16.35 -11.50
CA LYS A 128 -16.30 17.28 -10.73
C LYS A 128 -16.06 17.16 -9.21
N ILE A 129 -15.30 16.15 -8.77
CA ILE A 129 -14.92 15.94 -7.38
C ILE A 129 -13.89 16.99 -7.04
N LYS A 130 -14.16 17.80 -6.03
CA LYS A 130 -13.19 18.78 -5.55
C LYS A 130 -12.09 18.09 -4.75
N PHE A 131 -10.90 18.66 -4.77
CA PHE A 131 -9.78 18.16 -3.98
C PHE A 131 -10.12 18.07 -2.48
N GLU A 132 -10.85 19.05 -1.94
CA GLU A 132 -11.30 19.07 -0.54
C GLU A 132 -12.12 17.82 -0.16
N ASP A 133 -13.01 17.38 -1.04
CA ASP A 133 -13.84 16.19 -0.83
C ASP A 133 -13.01 14.91 -0.90
N SER A 134 -12.11 14.81 -1.89
CA SER A 134 -11.20 13.68 -2.06
C SER A 134 -10.27 13.54 -0.84
N PHE A 135 -9.67 14.64 -0.42
CA PHE A 135 -8.80 14.69 0.76
C PHE A 135 -9.55 14.28 2.02
N MET A 136 -10.74 14.85 2.26
CA MET A 136 -11.55 14.53 3.43
C MET A 136 -11.93 13.05 3.48
N ALA A 137 -12.25 12.44 2.33
CA ALA A 137 -12.57 11.02 2.26
C ALA A 137 -11.37 10.13 2.64
N VAL A 138 -10.19 10.40 2.06
CA VAL A 138 -8.97 9.65 2.36
C VAL A 138 -8.52 9.87 3.81
N PHE A 139 -8.59 11.11 4.30
CA PHE A 139 -8.23 11.46 5.67
C PHE A 139 -9.09 10.71 6.69
N LYS A 140 -10.43 10.71 6.53
CA LYS A 140 -11.33 9.94 7.40
C LYS A 140 -11.02 8.45 7.38
N ALA A 141 -10.82 7.88 6.19
CA ALA A 141 -10.53 6.46 6.03
C ALA A 141 -9.20 6.08 6.72
N PHE A 142 -8.17 6.93 6.62
CA PHE A 142 -6.87 6.73 7.25
C PHE A 142 -6.99 6.66 8.78
N PHE A 143 -7.60 7.66 9.41
CA PHE A 143 -7.76 7.68 10.87
C PHE A 143 -8.64 6.54 11.37
N LEU A 144 -9.71 6.21 10.64
CA LEU A 144 -10.57 5.07 10.98
C LEU A 144 -9.79 3.75 10.92
N THR A 145 -8.94 3.57 9.90
CA THR A 145 -8.11 2.37 9.73
C THR A 145 -7.10 2.25 10.86
N ILE A 146 -6.40 3.32 11.22
CA ILE A 146 -5.45 3.32 12.34
C ILE A 146 -6.16 3.03 13.65
N PHE A 147 -7.33 3.63 13.89
CA PHE A 147 -8.11 3.40 15.10
C PHE A 147 -8.50 1.92 15.24
N TYR A 148 -9.06 1.32 14.19
CA TYR A 148 -9.38 -0.11 14.22
C TYR A 148 -8.15 -1.01 14.29
N ALA A 149 -7.05 -0.66 13.62
CA ALA A 149 -5.79 -1.41 13.73
C ALA A 149 -5.25 -1.37 15.17
N GLY A 150 -5.35 -0.22 15.85
CA GLY A 150 -4.97 -0.06 17.25
C GLY A 150 -5.83 -0.91 18.19
N ILE A 151 -7.15 -0.96 17.96
CA ILE A 151 -8.07 -1.83 18.70
C ILE A 151 -7.67 -3.31 18.55
N ILE A 152 -7.47 -3.76 17.31
CA ILE A 152 -7.07 -5.15 17.00
C ILE A 152 -5.73 -5.49 17.64
N MET A 153 -4.74 -4.59 17.55
CA MET A 153 -3.43 -4.77 18.17
C MET A 153 -3.51 -4.81 19.69
N GLY A 154 -4.44 -4.05 20.29
CA GLY A 154 -4.73 -4.07 21.72
C GLY A 154 -5.48 -5.32 22.20
N GLY A 155 -5.92 -6.20 21.29
CA GLY A 155 -6.65 -7.42 21.61
C GLY A 155 -8.11 -7.20 22.04
N LEU A 156 -8.68 -6.04 21.71
CA LEU A 156 -10.09 -5.68 21.92
C LEU A 156 -10.93 -5.96 20.66
#